data_AF-A0A958DLH0-F1
#
_entry.id   AF-A0A958DLH0-F1
#
_cell.length_a   1.000
_cell.length_b   1.000
_cell.length_c   1.000
_cell.angle_alpha   90.00
_cell.angle_beta   90.00
_cell.angle_gamma   90.00
#
_symmetry.space_group_name_H-M   'P 1'
#
loop_
_entity.id
_entity.type
_entity.pdbx_description
1 polymer ?
#
loop_
_entity_poly.entity_id
_entity_poly.type
_entity_poly.pdbx_seq_one_letter_code
_entity_poly.pdbx_strand_id
1 'polypeptide(L)'
;WGVPHIYTQTDAQAAYGLAWAHAEDDFTSIQIPLLAVNGKLASVKGKNGAILDVLAFIIDPGRAVEAQWNSAFSPAFRAVLNGYTQGLNAYARAHPDE
;
A
#
# COMPACT_ATOMS: atom_id res chain seq x y z
N TRP A 1 23.67 3.85 5.67
CA TRP A 1 23.11 4.50 4.47
C TRP A 1 21.77 3.90 4.06
N GLY A 2 21.51 2.61 4.30
CA GLY A 2 20.15 2.05 4.22
C GLY A 2 19.50 2.10 2.83
N VAL A 3 20.27 2.34 1.76
CA VAL A 3 19.71 2.48 0.41
C VAL A 3 19.65 1.09 -0.23
N PRO A 4 18.45 0.55 -0.52
CA PRO A 4 18.32 -0.77 -1.13
C PRO A 4 18.65 -0.72 -2.63
N HIS A 5 19.44 -1.71 -3.10
CA HIS A 5 19.69 -1.93 -4.52
C HIS A 5 19.05 -3.26 -4.93
N ILE A 6 17.97 -3.18 -5.73
CA ILE A 6 17.14 -4.33 -6.10
C ILE A 6 17.41 -4.72 -7.55
N TYR A 7 17.77 -5.99 -7.78
CA TYR A 7 18.08 -6.53 -9.11
C TYR A 7 17.11 -7.65 -9.46
N THR A 8 16.34 -7.47 -10.53
CA THR A 8 15.29 -8.41 -10.95
C THR A 8 15.19 -8.48 -12.47
N GLN A 9 14.43 -9.45 -12.98
CA GLN A 9 14.21 -9.60 -14.42
C GLN A 9 13.02 -8.77 -14.93
N THR A 10 12.09 -8.40 -14.03
CA THR A 10 10.89 -7.64 -14.38
C THR A 10 10.61 -6.50 -13.38
N ASP A 11 9.91 -5.47 -13.85
CA ASP A 11 9.48 -4.34 -13.03
C ASP A 11 8.55 -4.76 -11.89
N ALA A 12 7.71 -5.79 -12.11
CA ALA A 12 6.84 -6.32 -11.07
C ALA A 12 7.62 -6.98 -9.93
N GLN A 13 8.71 -7.70 -10.25
CA GLN A 13 9.61 -8.24 -9.25
C GLN A 13 10.39 -7.12 -8.54
N ALA A 14 10.80 -6.07 -9.27
CA ALA A 14 11.47 -4.92 -8.66
C ALA A 14 10.55 -4.21 -7.66
N ALA A 15 9.27 -4.03 -8.02
CA ALA A 15 8.27 -3.43 -7.16
C ALA A 15 7.99 -4.27 -5.89
N TYR A 16 8.02 -5.60 -5.99
CA TYR A 16 7.98 -6.49 -4.83
C TYR A 16 9.15 -6.21 -3.88
N GLY A 17 10.38 -6.21 -4.41
CA GLY A 17 11.58 -5.95 -3.61
C GLY A 17 11.59 -4.55 -3.00
N LEU A 18 11.08 -3.56 -3.74
CA LEU A 18 10.94 -2.19 -3.26
C LEU A 18 9.94 -2.12 -2.09
N ALA A 19 8.79 -2.78 -2.20
CA ALA A 19 7.80 -2.79 -1.13
C ALA A 19 8.34 -3.47 0.15
N TRP A 20 9.12 -4.54 -0.01
CA TRP A 20 9.78 -5.20 1.12
C TRP A 20 10.78 -4.27 1.82
N ALA A 21 11.72 -3.71 1.06
CA ALA A 21 12.74 -2.81 1.62
C ALA A 21 12.13 -1.53 2.23
N HIS A 22 11.08 -0.99 1.61
CA HIS A 22 10.36 0.16 2.14
C HIS A 22 9.66 -0.16 3.47
N ALA A 23 9.14 -1.39 3.62
CA ALA A 23 8.57 -1.85 4.87
C ALA A 23 9.63 -2.11 5.95
N GLU A 24 10.79 -2.65 5.59
CA GLU A 24 11.95 -2.78 6.50
C GLU A 24 12.37 -1.41 7.10
N ASP A 25 12.25 -0.33 6.32
CA ASP A 25 12.61 1.02 6.78
C ASP A 25 11.52 1.67 7.66
N ASP A 26 10.24 1.60 7.26
CA ASP A 26 9.14 2.27 7.99
C ASP A 26 7.75 1.67 7.71
N PHE A 27 7.53 0.43 8.14
CA PHE A 27 6.26 -0.24 7.93
C PHE A 27 5.08 0.47 8.60
N THR A 28 5.25 0.97 9.84
CA THR A 28 4.19 1.65 10.58
C THR A 28 3.69 2.89 9.83
N SER A 29 4.58 3.74 9.30
CA SER A 29 4.13 4.94 8.57
C SER A 29 3.46 4.61 7.24
N ILE A 30 3.72 3.45 6.63
CA ILE A 30 2.98 2.97 5.45
C ILE A 30 1.55 2.57 5.83
N GLN A 31 1.35 1.93 6.99
CA GLN A 31 0.04 1.47 7.43
C GLN A 31 -0.94 2.62 7.73
N ILE A 32 -0.44 3.75 8.26
CA ILE A 32 -1.29 4.91 8.64
C ILE A 32 -2.10 5.48 7.46
N PRO A 33 -1.51 5.89 6.33
CA PRO A 33 -2.26 6.36 5.18
C PRO A 33 -3.11 5.25 4.56
N LEU A 34 -2.67 3.99 4.60
CA LEU A 34 -3.47 2.86 4.12
C LEU A 34 -4.76 2.70 4.92
N LEU A 35 -4.70 2.81 6.24
CA LEU A 35 -5.90 2.81 7.10
C LEU A 35 -6.79 4.02 6.79
N ALA A 36 -6.21 5.20 6.61
CA ALA A 36 -6.95 6.43 6.31
C ALA A 36 -7.76 6.30 5.00
N VAL A 37 -7.13 5.89 3.90
CA VAL A 37 -7.83 5.75 2.60
C VAL A 37 -8.88 4.64 2.61
N ASN A 38 -8.75 3.67 3.51
CA ASN A 38 -9.74 2.60 3.70
C ASN A 38 -10.80 2.93 4.76
N GLY A 39 -10.80 4.13 5.35
CA GLY A 39 -11.76 4.53 6.36
C GLY A 39 -11.66 3.76 7.68
N LYS A 40 -10.45 3.35 8.07
CA LYS A 40 -10.18 2.53 9.26
C LYS A 40 -9.21 3.18 10.23
N LEU A 41 -8.76 4.41 10.03
CA LEU A 41 -7.73 5.03 10.86
C LEU A 41 -8.19 5.24 12.30
N ALA A 42 -9.48 5.50 12.54
CA ALA A 42 -10.02 5.64 13.89
C ALA A 42 -9.87 4.37 14.74
N SER A 43 -9.75 3.19 14.11
CA SER A 43 -9.50 1.93 14.84
C SER A 43 -8.15 1.92 15.57
N VAL A 44 -7.19 2.73 15.12
CA VAL A 44 -5.83 2.83 15.69
C VAL A 44 -5.59 4.18 16.38
N LYS A 45 -6.11 5.29 15.82
CA LYS A 45 -5.87 6.66 16.32
C LYS A 45 -7.05 7.26 17.07
N GLY A 46 -8.14 6.51 17.27
CA GLY A 46 -9.35 6.98 17.95
C GLY A 46 -9.98 8.17 17.24
N LYS A 47 -10.52 9.13 18.01
CA LYS A 47 -11.24 10.30 17.49
C LYS A 47 -10.42 11.13 16.49
N ASN A 48 -9.10 11.16 16.62
CA ASN A 48 -8.22 11.90 15.73
C ASN A 48 -8.18 11.28 14.32
N GLY A 49 -8.37 9.97 14.20
CA GLY A 49 -8.45 9.28 12.90
C GLY A 49 -9.82 9.42 12.22
N ALA A 50 -10.89 9.63 13.01
CA ALA A 50 -12.26 9.62 12.51
C ALA A 50 -12.54 10.70 11.45
N ILE A 51 -11.85 11.83 11.50
CA ILE A 51 -12.00 12.89 10.50
C ILE A 51 -11.60 12.38 9.11
N LEU A 52 -10.47 11.68 9.01
CA LEU A 52 -10.02 11.10 7.74
C LEU A 52 -10.91 9.94 7.29
N ASP A 53 -11.46 9.16 8.22
CA ASP A 53 -12.39 8.08 7.88
C ASP A 53 -13.68 8.61 7.27
N VAL A 54 -14.22 9.72 7.81
CA VAL A 54 -15.39 10.41 7.22
C VAL A 54 -15.07 10.94 5.82
N LEU A 55 -13.87 11.50 5.61
CA LEU A 55 -13.45 11.95 4.28
C LEU A 55 -13.34 10.77 3.30
N ALA A 56 -12.78 9.64 3.72
CA ALA A 56 -12.71 8.44 2.90
C ALA A 56 -14.11 7.92 2.52
N PHE A 57 -15.08 7.99 3.43
CA PHE A 57 -16.49 7.66 3.13
C PHE A 57 -17.11 8.61 2.10
N ILE A 58 -16.86 9.92 2.21
CA ILE A 58 -17.41 10.92 1.28
C ILE A 58 -16.79 10.79 -0.12
N ILE A 59 -15.47 10.61 -0.19
CA ILE A 59 -14.72 10.53 -1.44
C ILE A 59 -14.93 9.17 -2.12
N ASP A 60 -15.05 8.10 -1.33
CA ASP A 60 -15.15 6.72 -1.78
C ASP A 60 -14.07 6.35 -2.82
N PRO A 61 -12.80 6.33 -2.41
CA PRO A 61 -11.71 5.97 -3.32
C PRO A 61 -11.84 4.55 -3.87
N GLY A 62 -12.49 3.64 -3.12
CA GLY A 62 -12.74 2.26 -3.55
C GLY A 62 -13.57 2.22 -4.82
N ARG A 63 -14.69 2.94 -4.86
CA ARG A 63 -15.54 3.04 -6.06
C ARG A 63 -14.79 3.62 -7.26
N ALA A 64 -13.97 4.64 -7.05
CA ALA A 64 -13.16 5.23 -8.12
C ALA A 64 -12.14 4.24 -8.67
N VAL A 65 -11.47 3.48 -7.80
CA VAL A 65 -10.51 2.44 -8.19
C VAL A 65 -11.23 1.31 -8.94
N GLU A 66 -12.35 0.79 -8.44
CA GLU A 66 -13.10 -0.28 -9.11
C GLU A 66 -13.54 0.11 -10.52
N ALA A 67 -14.05 1.34 -10.69
CA ALA A 67 -14.49 1.84 -11.98
C ALA A 67 -13.35 2.02 -12.99
N GLN A 68 -12.12 2.29 -12.51
CA GLN A 68 -10.99 2.69 -13.36
C GLN A 68 -9.89 1.63 -13.46
N TRP A 69 -9.86 0.62 -12.60
CA TRP A 69 -8.76 -0.35 -12.52
C TRP A 69 -8.40 -0.97 -13.87
N ASN A 70 -9.43 -1.35 -14.63
CA ASN A 70 -9.26 -2.02 -15.91
C ASN A 70 -8.90 -1.07 -17.06
N SER A 71 -9.17 0.23 -16.94
CA SER A 71 -9.08 1.21 -18.04
C SER A 71 -7.99 2.28 -17.84
N ALA A 72 -7.70 2.68 -16.60
CA ALA A 72 -6.74 3.75 -16.29
C ALA A 72 -5.27 3.32 -16.45
N PHE A 73 -4.99 2.02 -16.38
CA PHE A 73 -3.64 1.49 -16.41
C PHE A 73 -3.46 0.38 -17.43
N SER A 74 -2.25 0.31 -18.02
CA SER A 74 -1.87 -0.81 -18.88
C SER A 74 -1.75 -2.11 -18.06
N PRO A 75 -1.87 -3.29 -18.70
CA PRO A 75 -1.64 -4.57 -18.02
C PRO A 75 -0.26 -4.65 -17.35
N ALA A 76 0.78 -4.08 -17.99
CA ALA A 76 2.13 -4.06 -17.44
C ALA A 76 2.21 -3.21 -16.16
N PHE A 77 1.58 -2.04 -16.12
CA PHE A 77 1.60 -1.20 -14.92
C PHE A 77 0.77 -1.80 -13.78
N ARG A 78 -0.36 -2.44 -14.08
CA ARG A 78 -1.10 -3.23 -13.08
C ARG A 78 -0.24 -4.35 -12.49
N ALA A 79 0.63 -4.98 -13.27
CA ALA A 79 1.55 -5.99 -12.75
C ALA A 79 2.56 -5.39 -11.75
N VAL A 80 3.03 -4.16 -11.98
CA VAL A 80 3.88 -3.41 -11.03
C VAL A 80 3.13 -3.13 -9.72
N LEU A 81 1.91 -2.60 -9.79
CA LEU A 81 1.06 -2.35 -8.61
C LEU A 81 0.79 -3.64 -7.81
N ASN A 82 0.52 -4.74 -8.51
CA ASN A 82 0.34 -6.05 -7.90
C ASN A 82 1.63 -6.57 -7.26
N GLY A 83 2.79 -6.37 -7.89
CA GLY A 83 4.09 -6.74 -7.35
C GLY A 83 4.39 -6.01 -6.04
N TYR A 84 4.17 -4.69 -6.00
CA TYR A 84 4.32 -3.90 -4.78
C TYR A 84 3.40 -4.40 -3.65
N THR A 85 2.11 -4.60 -3.96
CA THR A 85 1.12 -5.12 -2.99
C THR A 85 1.53 -6.51 -2.46
N GLN A 86 2.06 -7.38 -3.32
CA GLN A 86 2.56 -8.69 -2.90
C GLN A 86 3.75 -8.59 -1.97
N GLY A 87 4.70 -7.70 -2.24
CA GLY A 87 5.88 -7.47 -1.40
C GLY A 87 5.51 -6.95 -0.01
N LEU A 88 4.63 -5.94 0.05
CA LEU A 88 4.15 -5.39 1.31
C LEU A 88 3.40 -6.45 2.15
N ASN A 89 2.52 -7.22 1.50
CA ASN A 89 1.81 -8.31 2.17
C ASN A 89 2.74 -9.45 2.62
N ALA A 90 3.83 -9.72 1.88
CA ALA A 90 4.82 -10.71 2.28
C ALA A 90 5.60 -10.25 3.51
N TYR A 91 5.99 -8.97 3.56
CA TYR A 91 6.63 -8.38 4.73
C TYR A 91 5.72 -8.49 5.96
N ALA A 92 4.45 -8.07 5.85
CA ALA A 92 3.47 -8.15 6.92
C ALA A 92 3.26 -9.57 7.48
N ARG A 93 3.30 -10.60 6.61
CA ARG A 93 3.20 -12.00 7.03
C ARG A 93 4.47 -12.49 7.74
N ALA A 94 5.63 -11.99 7.35
CA ALA A 94 6.91 -12.35 7.94
C ALA A 94 7.15 -11.64 9.29
N HIS A 95 6.52 -10.48 9.49
CA HIS A 95 6.67 -9.63 10.68
C HIS A 95 5.29 -9.34 11.30
N PRO A 96 4.59 -10.33 11.88
CA PRO A 96 3.22 -10.16 12.37
C PRO A 96 3.09 -9.26 13.61
N ASP A 97 4.21 -8.97 14.27
CA ASP A 97 4.27 -8.13 15.47
C ASP A 97 4.54 -6.63 15.14
N GLU A 98 4.70 -6.28 13.85
CA GLU A 98 4.92 -4.91 13.34
C GLU A 98 3.68 -4.27 12.69
#